data_AF-A0A7Y3EI83-F1
#
_entry.id   AF-A0A7Y3EI83-F1
#
_cell.length_a   1.000
_cell.length_b   1.000
_cell.length_c   1.000
_cell.angle_alpha   90.00
_cell.angle_beta   90.00
_cell.angle_gamma   90.00
#
_symmetry.space_group_name_H-M   'P 1'
#
loop_
_entity.id
_entity.type
_entity.pdbx_description
1 polymer ?
#
loop_
_entity_poly.entity_id
_entity_poly.type
_entity_poly.pdbx_seq_one_letter_code
_entity_poly.pdbx_strand_id
1 'polypeptide(L)'
;MKWFRVLTIVGVFSLIIPSMQAQIRISEEIQPSSLATSDDYKLYLIDFWATWCGPCVSAKKYLTVMQRQLKSDFYIVSLTQESPETVRKFLKKNPTELAIAIDYDKETFQRHKIKSLPQAVLYSSDGRKLWEGHPANLKVEDIRKFSRISTSPVSPADFIKLESYAKVSDFEKDVNLPDVDLEIRKSDQSREILSVTSKHGYTAYEGHLKSIMAFLLGASENQISMDSGLSNDFYVISVKNDARKNRQLLKHVLKQLKLRLSDNSTKGEVLYLEADGSKFWGTDQIDWGQNNPKYLIDDAQIQADNVTFDEIKYRLGYLLDMPVIAETLEDNNEHDWQLHYKYYELMKSDLMDNYGIKAEKRILSYPVYKIQKKAP
;
A
#
# COMPACT_ATOMS: atom_id res chain seq x y z
N MET A 1 3.25 3.05 76.95
CA MET A 1 2.45 2.20 76.03
C MET A 1 2.49 2.83 74.64
N LYS A 2 3.26 2.25 73.71
CA LYS A 2 3.33 2.71 72.31
C LYS A 2 2.18 2.06 71.53
N TRP A 3 1.34 2.84 70.88
CA TRP A 3 0.32 2.34 69.96
C TRP A 3 0.73 2.66 68.52
N PHE A 4 0.80 1.61 67.71
CA PHE A 4 1.19 1.62 66.29
C PHE A 4 0.11 2.29 65.43
N ARG A 5 0.54 3.18 64.52
CA ARG A 5 -0.30 3.66 63.41
C ARG A 5 -0.31 2.60 62.31
N VAL A 6 -1.49 2.05 62.00
CA VAL A 6 -1.69 1.20 60.82
C VAL A 6 -1.82 2.14 59.61
N LEU A 7 -0.87 2.07 58.68
CA LEU A 7 -0.98 2.69 57.37
C LEU A 7 -1.67 1.70 56.42
N THR A 8 -2.88 2.04 55.97
CA THR A 8 -3.58 1.28 54.93
C THR A 8 -2.97 1.65 53.58
N ILE A 9 -2.16 0.74 53.00
CA ILE A 9 -1.64 0.89 51.64
C ILE A 9 -2.77 0.56 50.67
N VAL A 10 -3.37 1.58 50.05
CA VAL A 10 -4.27 1.40 48.92
C VAL A 10 -3.40 1.11 47.70
N GLY A 11 -3.27 -0.17 47.35
CA GLY A 11 -2.58 -0.60 46.13
C GLY A 11 -3.37 -0.18 44.90
N VAL A 12 -2.88 0.83 44.18
CA VAL A 12 -3.39 1.17 42.85
C VAL A 12 -2.89 0.10 41.88
N PHE A 13 -3.70 -0.93 41.64
CA PHE A 13 -3.49 -1.86 40.55
C PHE A 13 -3.80 -1.14 39.23
N SER A 14 -2.76 -0.61 38.59
CA SER A 14 -2.84 -0.17 37.21
C SER A 14 -3.07 -1.39 36.34
N LEU A 15 -4.31 -1.60 35.89
CA LEU A 15 -4.61 -2.53 34.80
C LEU A 15 -3.91 -2.00 33.55
N ILE A 16 -2.74 -2.56 33.24
CA ILE A 16 -2.13 -2.43 31.93
C ILE A 16 -2.99 -3.27 30.99
N ILE A 17 -3.97 -2.64 30.34
CA ILE A 17 -4.70 -3.26 29.24
C ILE A 17 -3.67 -3.41 28.11
N PRO A 18 -3.29 -4.64 27.71
CA PRO A 18 -2.43 -4.81 26.56
C PRO A 18 -3.21 -4.26 25.38
N SER A 19 -2.69 -3.21 24.74
CA SER A 19 -3.22 -2.76 23.45
C SER A 19 -3.06 -3.94 22.49
N MET A 20 -4.15 -4.65 22.20
CA MET A 20 -4.18 -5.62 21.12
C MET A 20 -4.02 -4.84 19.82
N GLN A 21 -2.78 -4.62 19.40
CA GLN A 21 -2.50 -4.18 18.04
C GLN A 21 -2.89 -5.33 17.11
N ALA A 22 -3.69 -5.03 16.09
CA ALA A 22 -4.02 -5.98 15.05
C ALA A 22 -2.76 -6.62 14.47
N GLN A 23 -2.79 -7.94 14.33
CA GLN A 23 -1.58 -8.73 14.08
C GLN A 23 -1.29 -8.84 12.58
N ILE A 24 -2.36 -8.86 11.79
CA ILE A 24 -2.33 -8.97 10.33
C ILE A 24 -3.08 -7.77 9.75
N ARG A 25 -2.49 -7.16 8.72
CA ARG A 25 -3.10 -6.08 7.96
C ARG A 25 -3.34 -6.54 6.53
N ILE A 26 -4.52 -6.25 6.01
CA ILE A 26 -4.92 -6.57 4.64
C ILE A 26 -5.50 -5.32 3.98
N SER A 27 -5.31 -5.19 2.67
CA SER A 27 -5.83 -4.09 1.85
C SER A 27 -7.25 -4.38 1.35
N GLU A 28 -7.59 -5.63 1.01
CA GLU A 28 -8.94 -6.04 0.59
C GLU A 28 -9.25 -7.48 1.02
N GLU A 29 -10.50 -7.73 1.42
CA GLU A 29 -11.05 -9.09 1.54
C GLU A 29 -11.86 -9.43 0.27
N ILE A 30 -11.47 -10.50 -0.44
CA ILE A 30 -12.16 -10.96 -1.66
C ILE A 30 -13.36 -11.83 -1.31
N GLN A 31 -13.18 -12.72 -0.33
CA GLN A 31 -14.23 -13.60 0.18
C GLN A 31 -13.88 -14.06 1.61
N PRO A 32 -14.88 -14.18 2.49
CA PRO A 32 -14.69 -14.85 3.77
C PRO A 32 -14.59 -16.37 3.55
N SER A 33 -14.19 -17.11 4.58
CA SER A 33 -14.29 -18.56 4.55
C SER A 33 -15.75 -19.01 4.67
N SER A 34 -16.18 -19.92 3.78
CA SER A 34 -17.48 -20.60 3.90
C SER A 34 -17.41 -21.90 4.70
N LEU A 35 -16.21 -22.29 5.18
CA LEU A 35 -15.98 -23.51 5.96
C LEU A 35 -15.90 -23.26 7.46
N ALA A 36 -15.47 -22.07 7.85
CA ALA A 36 -15.33 -21.66 9.24
C ALA A 36 -16.73 -21.32 9.79
N THR A 37 -17.08 -21.86 10.97
CA THR A 37 -18.47 -21.84 11.48
C THR A 37 -18.64 -21.12 12.80
N SER A 38 -17.56 -20.63 13.40
CA SER A 38 -17.62 -19.80 14.60
C SER A 38 -17.48 -18.32 14.26
N ASP A 39 -17.91 -17.46 15.16
CA ASP A 39 -17.62 -16.03 15.05
C ASP A 39 -16.23 -15.71 15.61
N ASP A 40 -15.73 -16.53 16.55
CA ASP A 40 -14.45 -16.35 17.22
C ASP A 40 -13.55 -17.59 17.12
N TYR A 41 -12.24 -17.36 16.93
CA TYR A 41 -11.26 -18.42 16.73
C TYR A 41 -10.06 -18.26 17.66
N LYS A 42 -9.50 -19.39 18.09
CA LYS A 42 -8.33 -19.42 18.98
C LYS A 42 -7.02 -19.29 18.23
N LEU A 43 -7.03 -19.64 16.94
CA LEU A 43 -5.86 -19.77 16.10
C LEU A 43 -6.13 -19.21 14.70
N TYR A 44 -5.15 -18.51 14.15
CA TYR A 44 -5.19 -17.92 12.82
C TYR A 44 -3.99 -18.40 12.00
N LEU A 45 -4.23 -18.97 10.83
CA LEU A 45 -3.18 -19.28 9.87
C LEU A 45 -3.23 -18.30 8.71
N ILE A 46 -2.11 -17.65 8.46
CA ILE A 46 -1.91 -16.79 7.30
C ILE A 46 -1.12 -17.58 6.28
N ASP A 47 -1.77 -17.96 5.19
CA ASP A 47 -1.23 -18.71 4.06
C ASP A 47 -0.85 -17.74 2.93
N PHE A 48 0.45 -17.47 2.79
CA PHE A 48 0.97 -16.60 1.75
C PHE A 48 1.04 -17.35 0.42
N TRP A 49 0.36 -16.84 -0.61
CA TRP A 49 0.19 -17.53 -1.89
C TRP A 49 0.12 -16.58 -3.09
N ALA A 50 0.18 -17.16 -4.30
CA ALA A 50 -0.07 -16.46 -5.55
C ALA A 50 -0.72 -17.38 -6.61
N THR A 51 -1.42 -16.81 -7.59
CA THR A 51 -2.15 -17.55 -8.64
C THR A 51 -1.21 -18.31 -9.58
N TRP A 52 0.00 -17.78 -9.80
CA TRP A 52 1.05 -18.43 -10.59
C TRP A 52 1.86 -19.49 -9.81
N CYS A 53 1.65 -19.59 -8.49
CA CYS A 53 2.39 -20.52 -7.64
C CYS A 53 1.73 -21.92 -7.65
N GLY A 54 2.19 -22.80 -8.53
CA GLY A 54 1.70 -24.18 -8.64
C GLY A 54 1.70 -24.97 -7.31
N PRO A 55 2.78 -24.94 -6.50
CA PRO A 55 2.79 -25.58 -5.18
C PRO A 55 1.76 -24.98 -4.22
N CYS A 56 1.49 -23.68 -4.27
CA CYS A 56 0.48 -23.02 -3.44
C CYS A 56 -0.93 -23.53 -3.77
N VAL A 57 -1.26 -23.67 -5.06
CA VAL A 57 -2.56 -24.22 -5.51
C VAL A 57 -2.75 -25.66 -4.98
N SER A 58 -1.68 -26.44 -4.93
CA SER A 58 -1.71 -27.79 -4.35
C SER A 58 -1.89 -27.77 -2.84
N ALA A 59 -1.16 -26.93 -2.11
CA ALA A 59 -1.26 -26.77 -0.66
C ALA A 59 -2.65 -26.28 -0.23
N LYS A 60 -3.31 -25.44 -1.03
CA LYS A 60 -4.64 -24.90 -0.74
C LYS A 60 -5.68 -26.01 -0.53
N LYS A 61 -5.62 -27.11 -1.31
CA LYS A 61 -6.50 -28.28 -1.11
C LYS A 61 -6.33 -28.92 0.26
N TYR A 62 -5.09 -29.02 0.73
CA TYR A 62 -4.78 -29.54 2.06
C TYR A 62 -5.32 -28.62 3.17
N LEU A 63 -5.13 -27.31 3.03
CA LEU A 63 -5.64 -26.31 3.97
C LEU A 63 -7.18 -26.29 4.02
N THR A 64 -7.86 -26.45 2.88
CA THR A 64 -9.33 -26.59 2.82
C THR A 64 -9.82 -27.79 3.64
N VAL A 65 -9.14 -28.94 3.54
CA VAL A 65 -9.47 -30.12 4.37
C VAL A 65 -9.23 -29.84 5.85
N MET A 66 -8.13 -29.16 6.20
CA MET A 66 -7.81 -28.81 7.59
C MET A 66 -8.86 -27.88 8.20
N GLN A 67 -9.25 -26.80 7.51
CA GLN A 67 -10.31 -25.89 7.95
C GLN A 67 -11.64 -26.63 8.15
N ARG A 68 -11.99 -27.56 7.25
CA ARG A 68 -13.21 -28.41 7.38
C ARG A 68 -13.19 -29.31 8.61
N GLN A 69 -12.03 -29.74 9.06
CA GLN A 69 -11.90 -30.58 10.26
C GLN A 69 -11.91 -29.77 11.57
N LEU A 70 -11.52 -28.49 11.51
CA LEU A 70 -11.30 -27.64 12.68
C LEU A 70 -12.14 -26.36 12.62
N LYS A 71 -13.40 -26.50 12.18
CA LYS A 71 -14.28 -25.37 11.79
C LYS A 71 -14.52 -24.31 12.86
N SER A 72 -14.36 -24.65 14.14
CA SER A 72 -14.70 -23.80 15.29
C SER A 72 -13.51 -23.30 16.10
N ASP A 73 -12.30 -23.83 15.89
CA ASP A 73 -11.12 -23.47 16.70
C ASP A 73 -10.06 -22.72 15.91
N PHE A 74 -10.16 -22.76 14.57
CA PHE A 74 -9.11 -22.37 13.65
C PHE A 74 -9.67 -21.61 12.45
N TYR A 75 -9.00 -20.53 12.04
CA TYR A 75 -9.36 -19.73 10.87
C TYR A 75 -8.16 -19.56 9.93
N ILE A 76 -8.34 -19.90 8.65
CA ILE A 76 -7.32 -19.75 7.61
C ILE A 76 -7.64 -18.55 6.73
N VAL A 77 -6.65 -17.67 6.55
CA VAL A 77 -6.65 -16.58 5.58
C VAL A 77 -5.57 -16.87 4.54
N SER A 78 -5.96 -17.06 3.28
CA SER A 78 -4.99 -17.10 2.19
C SER A 78 -4.75 -15.69 1.64
N LEU A 79 -3.56 -15.17 1.89
CA LEU A 79 -3.13 -13.80 1.59
C LEU A 79 -2.22 -13.74 0.36
N THR A 80 -2.52 -12.84 -0.58
CA THR A 80 -1.72 -12.59 -1.81
C THR A 80 -1.39 -11.11 -1.94
N GLN A 81 -0.44 -10.75 -2.81
CA GLN A 81 -0.13 -9.37 -3.21
C GLN A 81 -0.65 -9.06 -4.63
N GLU A 82 -1.29 -10.03 -5.31
CA GLU A 82 -1.80 -9.88 -6.67
C GLU A 82 -3.12 -9.10 -6.73
N SER A 83 -3.42 -8.44 -7.85
CA SER A 83 -4.63 -7.61 -8.04
C SER A 83 -5.96 -8.36 -7.79
N PRO A 84 -7.05 -7.67 -7.37
CA PRO A 84 -8.27 -8.36 -7.00
C PRO A 84 -8.88 -9.03 -8.23
N GLU A 85 -8.70 -8.43 -9.41
CA GLU A 85 -9.14 -8.96 -10.70
C GLU A 85 -8.36 -10.22 -11.07
N THR A 86 -7.04 -10.27 -10.86
CA THR A 86 -6.22 -11.45 -11.12
C THR A 86 -6.70 -12.62 -10.26
N VAL A 87 -6.89 -12.35 -8.96
CA VAL A 87 -7.38 -13.34 -8.00
C VAL A 87 -8.80 -13.78 -8.36
N ARG A 88 -9.74 -12.86 -8.61
CA ARG A 88 -11.12 -13.18 -9.00
C ARG A 88 -11.17 -13.98 -10.32
N LYS A 89 -10.36 -13.64 -11.33
CA LYS A 89 -10.25 -14.40 -12.59
C LYS A 89 -9.73 -15.82 -12.33
N PHE A 90 -8.73 -15.97 -11.47
CA PHE A 90 -8.20 -17.26 -11.08
C PHE A 90 -9.26 -18.11 -10.34
N LEU A 91 -9.97 -17.52 -9.38
CA LEU A 91 -10.98 -18.17 -8.57
C LEU A 91 -12.18 -18.66 -9.38
N LYS A 92 -12.53 -18.01 -10.51
CA LYS A 92 -13.54 -18.53 -11.45
C LYS A 92 -13.20 -19.92 -11.99
N LYS A 93 -11.91 -20.22 -12.17
CA LYS A 93 -11.42 -21.51 -12.69
C LYS A 93 -11.00 -22.46 -11.58
N ASN A 94 -10.56 -21.92 -10.44
CA ASN A 94 -10.04 -22.67 -9.30
C ASN A 94 -10.73 -22.20 -8.01
N PRO A 95 -12.01 -22.56 -7.80
CA PRO A 95 -12.75 -22.11 -6.64
C PRO A 95 -12.17 -22.69 -5.34
N THR A 96 -12.33 -21.95 -4.25
CA THR A 96 -11.96 -22.36 -2.90
C THR A 96 -12.95 -21.81 -1.89
N GLU A 97 -13.03 -22.46 -0.74
CA GLU A 97 -13.93 -22.13 0.36
C GLU A 97 -13.18 -21.50 1.55
N LEU A 98 -11.87 -21.31 1.41
CA LEU A 98 -11.05 -20.56 2.36
C LEU A 98 -11.28 -19.05 2.22
N ALA A 99 -10.97 -18.30 3.28
CA ALA A 99 -10.95 -16.84 3.19
C ALA A 99 -9.80 -16.41 2.28
N ILE A 100 -10.06 -15.47 1.38
CA ILE A 100 -9.06 -14.88 0.48
C ILE A 100 -8.98 -13.39 0.76
N ALA A 101 -7.77 -12.93 1.06
CA ALA A 101 -7.48 -11.53 1.30
C ALA A 101 -6.26 -11.09 0.49
N ILE A 102 -6.07 -9.78 0.42
CA ILE A 102 -5.01 -9.14 -0.36
C ILE A 102 -4.23 -8.15 0.50
N ASP A 103 -2.92 -8.09 0.31
CA ASP A 103 -1.97 -7.17 0.93
C ASP A 103 -1.20 -6.39 -0.15
N TYR A 104 -1.83 -5.37 -0.75
CA TYR A 104 -1.22 -4.54 -1.80
C TYR A 104 -0.10 -3.65 -1.27
N ASP A 105 -0.28 -3.13 -0.06
CA ASP A 105 0.72 -2.28 0.60
C ASP A 105 1.96 -3.08 1.04
N LYS A 106 1.91 -4.40 0.85
CA LYS A 106 2.97 -5.36 1.18
C LYS A 106 3.33 -5.34 2.66
N GLU A 107 2.52 -4.73 3.52
CA GLU A 107 2.90 -4.49 4.91
C GLU A 107 3.02 -5.83 5.65
N THR A 108 2.05 -6.71 5.46
CA THR A 108 2.07 -8.04 6.09
C THR A 108 3.15 -8.90 5.46
N PHE A 109 3.28 -8.95 4.13
CA PHE A 109 4.35 -9.69 3.44
C PHE A 109 5.76 -9.24 3.87
N GLN A 110 6.01 -7.93 3.94
CA GLN A 110 7.29 -7.36 4.35
C GLN A 110 7.57 -7.60 5.84
N ARG A 111 6.58 -7.38 6.72
CA ARG A 111 6.70 -7.64 8.17
C ARG A 111 7.12 -9.09 8.44
N HIS A 112 6.60 -10.02 7.65
CA HIS A 112 6.92 -11.45 7.75
C HIS A 112 8.14 -11.86 6.92
N LYS A 113 8.78 -10.93 6.20
CA LYS A 113 9.96 -11.17 5.35
C LYS A 113 9.74 -12.33 4.38
N ILE A 114 8.54 -12.45 3.82
CA ILE A 114 8.19 -13.50 2.86
C ILE A 114 8.99 -13.26 1.58
N LYS A 115 9.88 -14.20 1.23
CA LYS A 115 10.74 -14.11 0.03
C LYS A 115 10.45 -15.20 -1.00
N SER A 116 9.67 -16.21 -0.62
CA SER A 116 9.36 -17.37 -1.46
C SER A 116 8.01 -17.94 -1.06
N LEU A 117 7.29 -18.48 -2.04
CA LEU A 117 5.99 -19.09 -1.84
C LEU A 117 6.05 -20.61 -2.13
N PRO A 118 5.21 -21.42 -1.46
CA PRO A 118 4.29 -21.05 -0.39
C PRO A 118 5.00 -20.91 0.96
N GLN A 119 4.47 -20.04 1.81
CA GLN A 119 4.87 -19.89 3.21
C GLN A 119 3.62 -19.63 4.03
N ALA A 120 3.59 -20.09 5.28
CA ALA A 120 2.46 -19.88 6.16
C ALA A 120 2.94 -19.61 7.59
N VAL A 121 2.15 -18.83 8.33
CA VAL A 121 2.44 -18.45 9.72
C VAL A 121 1.19 -18.65 10.56
N LEU A 122 1.35 -19.38 11.67
CA LEU A 122 0.29 -19.67 12.63
C LEU A 122 0.43 -18.76 13.85
N TYR A 123 -0.69 -18.16 14.23
CA TYR A 123 -0.81 -17.29 15.38
C TYR A 123 -1.83 -17.84 16.38
N SER A 124 -1.61 -17.58 17.67
CA SER A 124 -2.70 -17.54 18.65
C SER A 124 -3.51 -16.26 18.48
N SER A 125 -4.76 -16.28 18.96
CA SER A 125 -5.66 -15.13 18.99
C SER A 125 -5.10 -13.91 19.71
N ASP A 126 -4.19 -14.10 20.66
CA ASP A 126 -3.45 -13.01 21.33
C ASP A 126 -2.27 -12.45 20.51
N GLY A 127 -2.03 -12.99 19.30
CA GLY A 127 -1.02 -12.52 18.36
C GLY A 127 0.37 -13.11 18.50
N ARG A 128 0.58 -14.08 19.39
CA ARG A 128 1.88 -14.77 19.44
C ARG A 128 2.03 -15.70 18.24
N LYS A 129 3.18 -15.62 17.56
CA LYS A 129 3.55 -16.55 16.49
C LYS A 129 3.87 -17.92 17.11
N LEU A 130 3.08 -18.93 16.76
CA LEU A 130 3.21 -20.31 17.26
C LEU A 130 4.00 -21.21 16.30
N TRP A 131 3.91 -20.94 14.99
CA TRP A 131 4.58 -21.72 13.96
C TRP A 131 4.77 -20.91 12.68
N GLU A 132 5.76 -21.28 11.88
CA GLU A 132 6.03 -20.73 10.55
C GLU A 132 6.70 -21.80 9.67
N GLY A 133 6.32 -21.87 8.39
CA GLY A 133 6.95 -22.77 7.43
C GLY A 133 6.10 -23.02 6.18
N HIS A 134 6.44 -24.09 5.45
CA HIS A 134 5.66 -24.51 4.29
C HIS A 134 4.30 -25.09 4.74
N PRO A 135 3.15 -24.63 4.22
CA PRO A 135 1.81 -25.00 4.72
C PRO A 135 1.52 -26.50 4.70
N ALA A 136 2.07 -27.25 3.73
CA ALA A 136 1.92 -28.71 3.67
C ALA A 136 2.61 -29.46 4.84
N ASN A 137 3.45 -28.80 5.64
CA ASN A 137 4.13 -29.42 6.79
C ASN A 137 3.38 -29.24 8.11
N LEU A 138 2.34 -28.40 8.15
CA LEU A 138 1.55 -28.14 9.35
C LEU A 138 0.47 -29.21 9.49
N LYS A 139 0.43 -29.96 10.61
CA LYS A 139 -0.54 -31.06 10.78
C LYS A 139 -1.71 -30.68 11.68
N VAL A 140 -2.81 -31.41 11.57
CA VAL A 140 -4.01 -31.23 12.41
C VAL A 140 -3.69 -31.45 13.89
N GLU A 141 -2.79 -32.39 14.20
CA GLU A 141 -2.31 -32.62 15.56
C GLU A 141 -1.58 -31.41 16.14
N ASP A 142 -0.83 -30.67 15.32
CA ASP A 142 -0.16 -29.43 15.73
C ASP A 142 -1.21 -28.37 16.10
N ILE A 143 -2.23 -28.19 15.27
CA ILE A 143 -3.33 -27.25 15.56
C ILE A 143 -4.04 -27.62 16.87
N ARG A 144 -4.35 -28.91 17.09
CA ARG A 144 -4.97 -29.38 18.34
C ARG A 144 -4.08 -29.18 19.57
N LYS A 145 -2.76 -29.21 19.40
CA LYS A 145 -1.81 -28.92 20.48
C LYS A 145 -1.80 -27.42 20.78
N PHE A 146 -1.73 -26.59 19.75
CA PHE A 146 -1.70 -25.13 19.89
C PHE A 146 -3.01 -24.55 20.42
N SER A 147 -4.16 -25.13 20.07
CA SER A 147 -5.47 -24.66 20.55
C SER A 147 -5.68 -24.85 22.05
N ARG A 148 -4.88 -25.71 22.71
CA ARG A 148 -4.87 -25.86 24.17
C ARG A 148 -4.10 -24.75 24.87
N ILE A 149 -3.23 -24.04 24.16
CA ILE A 149 -2.38 -22.96 24.69
C ILE A 149 -3.08 -21.60 24.55
N SER A 150 -3.98 -21.47 23.57
CA SER A 150 -4.76 -20.26 23.31
C SER A 150 -6.14 -20.35 23.97
N THR A 151 -6.40 -19.52 24.98
CA THR A 151 -7.59 -19.65 25.84
C THR A 151 -8.74 -18.72 25.49
N SER A 152 -8.47 -17.66 24.72
CA SER A 152 -9.44 -16.58 24.45
C SER A 152 -9.63 -16.43 22.94
N PRO A 153 -10.68 -17.02 22.36
CA PRO A 153 -11.05 -16.79 20.96
C PRO A 153 -11.28 -15.30 20.70
N VAL A 154 -10.97 -14.84 19.50
CA VAL A 154 -11.27 -13.48 19.02
C VAL A 154 -11.91 -13.57 17.65
N SER A 155 -12.60 -12.52 17.18
CA SER A 155 -13.20 -12.52 15.85
C SER A 155 -12.14 -12.31 14.76
N PRO A 156 -12.35 -12.81 13.53
CA PRO A 156 -11.48 -12.48 12.40
C PRO A 156 -11.32 -10.98 12.18
N ALA A 157 -12.37 -10.18 12.41
CA ALA A 157 -12.34 -8.74 12.27
C ALA A 157 -11.45 -8.03 13.30
N ASP A 158 -11.35 -8.57 14.52
CA ASP A 158 -10.46 -8.04 15.56
C ASP A 158 -9.00 -8.45 15.34
N PHE A 159 -8.78 -9.63 14.77
CA PHE A 159 -7.43 -10.16 14.50
C PHE A 159 -6.81 -9.57 13.23
N ILE A 160 -7.64 -9.41 12.19
CA ILE A 160 -7.27 -8.96 10.85
C ILE A 160 -7.79 -7.55 10.67
N LYS A 161 -6.87 -6.58 10.69
CA LYS A 161 -7.24 -5.20 10.39
C LYS A 161 -7.26 -5.03 8.88
N LEU A 162 -8.46 -4.85 8.35
CA LEU A 162 -8.64 -4.31 7.02
C LEU A 162 -8.18 -2.85 7.04
N GLU A 163 -6.96 -2.59 6.56
CA GLU A 163 -6.53 -1.26 6.16
C GLU A 163 -7.07 -1.05 4.74
N SER A 164 -8.39 -0.99 4.63
CA SER A 164 -9.02 -0.76 3.35
C SER A 164 -8.49 0.57 2.79
N TYR A 165 -8.06 0.53 1.53
CA TYR A 165 -8.62 1.54 0.62
C TYR A 165 -10.12 1.41 0.82
N ALA A 166 -10.72 2.30 1.60
CA ALA A 166 -12.15 2.26 1.84
C ALA A 166 -12.81 2.08 0.47
N LYS A 167 -13.38 0.90 0.20
CA LYS A 167 -14.36 0.75 -0.86
C LYS A 167 -15.37 1.82 -0.51
N VAL A 168 -15.47 2.85 -1.34
CA VAL A 168 -16.47 3.91 -1.19
C VAL A 168 -17.81 3.28 -1.61
N SER A 169 -18.28 2.31 -0.82
CA SER A 169 -19.68 2.03 -0.63
C SER A 169 -20.00 2.60 0.75
N ASP A 170 -20.83 3.65 0.75
CA ASP A 170 -21.39 4.37 1.91
C ASP A 170 -20.79 5.75 2.30
N PHE A 171 -19.77 6.29 1.59
CA PHE A 171 -19.36 7.70 1.74
C PHE A 171 -20.21 8.68 0.88
N GLU A 172 -21.53 8.51 0.88
CA GLU A 172 -22.48 9.50 0.36
C GLU A 172 -22.91 10.53 1.41
N LYS A 173 -22.40 10.48 2.65
CA LYS A 173 -22.64 11.54 3.64
C LYS A 173 -21.34 12.05 4.25
N ASP A 174 -21.13 13.36 4.05
CA ASP A 174 -20.14 14.24 4.68
C ASP A 174 -18.66 13.98 4.36
N VAL A 175 -18.27 14.16 3.09
CA VAL A 175 -16.90 14.65 2.83
C VAL A 175 -16.92 16.16 3.11
N ASN A 176 -16.23 16.59 4.17
CA ASN A 176 -15.82 17.98 4.39
C ASN A 176 -14.90 18.40 3.22
N LEU A 177 -15.49 18.71 2.06
CA LEU A 177 -14.79 19.38 0.98
C LEU A 177 -14.49 20.81 1.45
N PRO A 178 -13.24 21.26 1.38
CA PRO A 178 -12.92 22.61 1.81
C PRO A 178 -13.65 23.64 0.93
N ASP A 179 -14.27 24.63 1.56
CA ASP A 179 -14.88 25.79 0.87
C ASP A 179 -13.83 26.77 0.31
N VAL A 180 -12.55 26.39 0.41
CA VAL A 180 -11.40 27.15 -0.10
C VAL A 180 -10.72 26.38 -1.23
N ASP A 181 -10.12 27.12 -2.18
CA ASP A 181 -9.48 26.53 -3.35
C ASP A 181 -8.26 25.65 -3.06
N LEU A 182 -7.64 25.80 -1.88
CA LEU A 182 -6.52 24.99 -1.41
C LEU A 182 -6.59 24.85 0.11
N GLU A 183 -6.60 23.62 0.58
CA GLU A 183 -6.51 23.26 1.98
C GLU A 183 -5.29 22.35 2.21
N ILE A 184 -4.53 22.61 3.28
CA ILE A 184 -3.43 21.75 3.72
C ILE A 184 -3.65 21.41 5.19
N ARG A 185 -3.77 20.12 5.48
CA ARG A 185 -3.95 19.59 6.84
C ARG A 185 -2.87 18.59 7.16
N LYS A 186 -2.35 18.63 8.39
CA LYS A 186 -1.60 17.49 8.95
C LYS A 186 -2.59 16.38 9.31
N SER A 187 -2.16 15.14 9.16
CA SER A 187 -2.94 13.96 9.54
C SER A 187 -2.07 13.00 10.35
N ASP A 188 -2.69 12.27 11.28
CA ASP A 188 -2.01 11.24 12.08
C ASP A 188 -1.92 9.88 11.35
N GLN A 189 -2.36 9.83 10.10
CA GLN A 189 -2.22 8.64 9.26
C GLN A 189 -0.76 8.37 8.89
N SER A 190 -0.46 7.11 8.63
CA SER A 190 0.87 6.64 8.22
C SER A 190 0.73 5.68 7.03
N ARG A 191 0.45 6.22 5.85
CA ARG A 191 0.57 5.46 4.60
C ARG A 191 1.95 5.70 4.00
N GLU A 192 2.62 4.64 3.54
CA GLU A 192 3.96 4.77 2.95
C GLU A 192 3.92 5.38 1.54
N ILE A 193 2.83 5.14 0.80
CA ILE A 193 2.71 5.52 -0.61
C ILE A 193 1.85 6.77 -0.73
N LEU A 194 2.32 7.73 -1.53
CA LEU A 194 1.54 8.90 -1.93
C LEU A 194 0.29 8.47 -2.70
N SER A 195 -0.87 8.82 -2.17
CA SER A 195 -2.18 8.69 -2.82
C SER A 195 -2.59 10.00 -3.48
N VAL A 196 -3.09 9.92 -4.71
CA VAL A 196 -3.67 11.03 -5.45
C VAL A 196 -5.07 10.60 -5.90
N THR A 197 -6.09 11.27 -5.39
CA THR A 197 -7.49 10.94 -5.67
C THR A 197 -8.27 12.18 -6.12
N SER A 198 -9.14 12.01 -7.10
CA SER A 198 -10.00 13.08 -7.60
C SER A 198 -11.46 12.79 -7.25
N LYS A 199 -12.13 13.74 -6.58
CA LYS A 199 -13.53 13.63 -6.14
C LYS A 199 -14.24 14.98 -6.21
N HIS A 200 -15.39 15.03 -6.90
CA HIS A 200 -16.25 16.23 -7.01
C HIS A 200 -15.50 17.51 -7.42
N GLY A 201 -14.55 17.42 -8.36
CA GLY A 201 -13.74 18.55 -8.80
C GLY A 201 -12.64 18.97 -7.84
N TYR A 202 -12.30 18.17 -6.83
CA TYR A 202 -11.10 18.34 -6.01
C TYR A 202 -10.11 17.21 -6.27
N THR A 203 -8.82 17.51 -6.25
CA THR A 203 -7.74 16.50 -6.14
C THR A 203 -7.18 16.55 -4.71
N ALA A 204 -7.07 15.39 -4.07
CA ALA A 204 -6.43 15.21 -2.78
C ALA A 204 -5.09 14.49 -2.96
N TYR A 205 -4.03 15.08 -2.41
CA TYR A 205 -2.69 14.50 -2.31
C TYR A 205 -2.46 14.10 -0.84
N GLU A 206 -2.36 12.80 -0.59
CA GLU A 206 -2.24 12.24 0.76
C GLU A 206 -0.96 11.44 0.89
N GLY A 207 -0.06 11.85 1.79
CA GLY A 207 1.22 11.17 1.95
C GLY A 207 2.17 11.91 2.90
N HIS A 208 3.36 11.33 3.08
CA HIS A 208 4.48 12.04 3.70
C HIS A 208 4.83 13.30 2.88
N LEU A 209 5.21 14.38 3.57
CA LEU A 209 5.52 15.65 2.92
C LEU A 209 6.61 15.50 1.86
N LYS A 210 7.60 14.65 2.09
CA LYS A 210 8.68 14.38 1.12
C LYS A 210 8.11 13.82 -0.19
N SER A 211 7.22 12.84 -0.11
CA SER A 211 6.58 12.20 -1.27
C SER A 211 5.67 13.17 -2.03
N ILE A 212 4.89 13.99 -1.32
CA ILE A 212 4.06 15.03 -1.94
C ILE A 212 4.94 16.03 -2.70
N MET A 213 6.04 16.49 -2.09
CA MET A 213 6.96 17.44 -2.73
C MET A 213 7.65 16.81 -3.95
N ALA A 214 8.04 15.54 -3.86
CA ALA A 214 8.62 14.77 -4.96
C ALA A 214 7.68 14.73 -6.16
N PHE A 215 6.41 14.40 -5.92
CA PHE A 215 5.37 14.40 -6.95
C PHE A 215 5.18 15.78 -7.59
N LEU A 216 5.03 16.83 -6.78
CA LEU A 216 4.82 18.19 -7.29
C LEU A 216 6.03 18.75 -8.06
N LEU A 217 7.23 18.25 -7.76
CA LEU A 217 8.47 18.58 -8.48
C LEU A 217 8.70 17.71 -9.73
N GLY A 218 7.94 16.61 -9.89
CA GLY A 218 8.20 15.61 -10.92
C GLY A 218 9.58 14.96 -10.75
N ALA A 219 9.99 14.71 -9.52
CA ALA A 219 11.32 14.24 -9.16
C ALA A 219 11.24 13.01 -8.24
N SER A 220 12.25 12.14 -8.25
CA SER A 220 12.35 11.04 -7.30
C SER A 220 12.60 11.55 -5.87
N GLU A 221 12.14 10.82 -4.86
CA GLU A 221 12.41 11.17 -3.46
C GLU A 221 13.91 11.23 -3.13
N ASN A 222 14.74 10.48 -3.85
CA ASN A 222 16.20 10.51 -3.70
C ASN A 222 16.83 11.81 -4.22
N GLN A 223 16.09 12.58 -5.01
CA GLN A 223 16.50 13.92 -5.44
C GLN A 223 16.14 14.98 -4.40
N ILE A 224 15.46 14.63 -3.30
CA ILE A 224 14.97 15.59 -2.30
C ILE A 224 15.66 15.41 -0.96
N SER A 225 16.34 16.47 -0.51
CA SER A 225 16.84 16.62 0.85
C SER A 225 15.88 17.49 1.68
N MET A 226 15.51 16.98 2.85
CA MET A 226 14.62 17.67 3.80
C MET A 226 15.03 17.32 5.24
N ASP A 227 14.81 18.25 6.19
CA ASP A 227 15.09 17.97 7.60
C ASP A 227 14.18 16.83 8.11
N SER A 228 14.74 15.89 8.90
CA SER A 228 14.06 14.63 9.28
C SER A 228 12.74 14.81 10.02
N GLY A 229 12.59 15.87 10.82
CA GLY A 229 11.33 16.20 11.47
C GLY A 229 10.24 16.74 10.54
N LEU A 230 10.60 17.16 9.32
CA LEU A 230 9.68 17.68 8.31
C LEU A 230 9.30 16.60 7.29
N SER A 231 10.21 15.66 6.99
CA SER A 231 9.99 14.64 5.94
C SER A 231 8.88 13.67 6.27
N ASN A 232 8.77 13.27 7.54
CA ASN A 232 7.87 12.20 7.97
C ASN A 232 6.47 12.69 8.36
N ASP A 233 6.27 14.01 8.46
CA ASP A 233 4.94 14.58 8.68
C ASP A 233 4.00 14.16 7.53
N PHE A 234 2.85 13.59 7.85
CA PHE A 234 1.83 13.21 6.89
C PHE A 234 0.86 14.37 6.66
N TYR A 235 0.56 14.65 5.39
CA TYR A 235 -0.34 15.72 4.99
C TYR A 235 -1.44 15.22 4.06
N VAL A 236 -2.57 15.92 4.14
CA VAL A 236 -3.63 15.90 3.13
C VAL A 236 -3.66 17.29 2.50
N ILE A 237 -3.37 17.38 1.21
CA ILE A 237 -3.45 18.61 0.43
C ILE A 237 -4.61 18.48 -0.54
N SER A 238 -5.65 19.28 -0.37
CA SER A 238 -6.85 19.25 -1.21
C SER A 238 -6.92 20.52 -2.05
N VAL A 239 -7.06 20.37 -3.36
CA VAL A 239 -7.05 21.45 -4.33
C VAL A 239 -8.30 21.40 -5.21
N LYS A 240 -9.03 22.51 -5.30
CA LYS A 240 -10.19 22.63 -6.19
C LYS A 240 -9.75 22.81 -7.63
N ASN A 241 -10.42 22.10 -8.54
CA ASN A 241 -10.25 22.06 -10.00
C ASN A 241 -8.78 22.07 -10.38
N ASP A 242 -8.18 20.88 -10.48
CA ASP A 242 -6.74 20.65 -10.69
C ASP A 242 -6.22 21.07 -12.08
N ALA A 243 -6.80 22.12 -12.65
CA ALA A 243 -6.28 22.85 -13.81
C ALA A 243 -4.98 23.62 -13.48
N ARG A 244 -4.51 23.61 -12.22
CA ARG A 244 -3.25 24.22 -11.81
C ARG A 244 -2.12 23.23 -12.02
N LYS A 245 -1.33 23.41 -13.09
CA LYS A 245 -0.07 22.67 -13.30
C LYS A 245 0.72 22.54 -12.00
N ASN A 246 1.29 21.38 -11.70
CA ASN A 246 2.03 21.04 -10.46
C ASN A 246 2.92 22.17 -9.90
N ARG A 247 3.57 22.95 -10.78
CA ARG A 247 4.39 24.12 -10.42
C ARG A 247 3.64 25.22 -9.67
N GLN A 248 2.38 25.48 -10.00
CA GLN A 248 1.57 26.49 -9.29
C GLN A 248 1.16 25.97 -7.91
N LEU A 249 0.71 24.72 -7.81
CA LEU A 249 0.36 24.10 -6.53
C LEU A 249 1.56 24.08 -5.59
N LEU A 250 2.73 23.64 -6.08
CA LEU A 250 4.00 23.66 -5.33
C LEU A 250 4.29 25.01 -4.69
N LYS A 251 4.16 26.12 -5.44
CA LYS A 251 4.39 27.47 -4.90
C LYS A 251 3.45 27.80 -3.74
N HIS A 252 2.18 27.41 -3.83
CA HIS A 252 1.20 27.66 -2.77
C HIS A 252 1.47 26.79 -1.54
N VAL A 253 1.81 25.51 -1.74
CA VAL A 253 2.18 24.60 -0.66
C VAL A 253 3.42 25.10 0.09
N LEU A 254 4.49 25.45 -0.64
CA LEU A 254 5.70 26.04 -0.04
C LEU A 254 5.39 27.33 0.74
N LYS A 255 4.50 28.17 0.22
CA LYS A 255 4.10 29.42 0.89
C LYS A 255 3.34 29.16 2.19
N GLN A 256 2.30 28.33 2.16
CA GLN A 256 1.45 28.05 3.33
C GLN A 256 2.22 27.30 4.43
N LEU A 257 3.08 26.36 4.05
CA LEU A 257 3.93 25.62 5.00
C LEU A 257 5.20 26.38 5.43
N LYS A 258 5.37 27.63 4.95
CA LYS A 258 6.55 28.47 5.23
C LYS A 258 7.87 27.75 4.89
N LEU A 259 7.92 27.10 3.74
CA LEU A 259 9.09 26.36 3.25
C LEU A 259 9.83 27.13 2.16
N ARG A 260 11.14 26.92 2.09
CA ARG A 260 12.02 27.39 1.03
C ARG A 260 12.50 26.19 0.22
N LEU A 261 12.36 26.30 -1.09
CA LEU A 261 12.94 25.37 -2.07
C LEU A 261 14.20 26.02 -2.65
N SER A 262 15.27 25.24 -2.76
CA SER A 262 16.45 25.56 -3.55
C SER A 262 16.87 24.31 -4.32
N ASP A 263 17.32 24.48 -5.55
CA ASP A 263 17.81 23.41 -6.40
C ASP A 263 19.29 23.59 -6.72
N ASN A 264 19.96 22.49 -7.04
CA ASN A 264 21.28 22.44 -7.64
C ASN A 264 21.30 21.32 -8.69
N SER A 265 22.33 21.28 -9.55
CA SER A 265 22.51 20.18 -10.48
C SER A 265 23.54 19.18 -9.95
N THR A 266 23.30 17.90 -10.18
CA THR A 266 24.27 16.83 -9.99
C THR A 266 24.29 15.91 -11.21
N LYS A 267 25.31 15.06 -11.33
CA LYS A 267 25.45 14.09 -12.41
C LYS A 267 25.41 12.67 -11.86
N GLY A 268 24.67 11.79 -12.52
CA GLY A 268 24.52 10.40 -12.09
C GLY A 268 23.76 9.56 -13.13
N GLU A 269 23.55 8.28 -12.81
CA GLU A 269 22.73 7.40 -13.64
C GLU A 269 21.25 7.83 -13.55
N VAL A 270 20.61 7.94 -14.71
CA VAL A 270 19.19 8.26 -14.85
C VAL A 270 18.54 7.32 -15.85
N LEU A 271 17.24 7.13 -15.73
CA LEU A 271 16.44 6.59 -16.83
C LEU A 271 16.06 7.75 -17.76
N TYR A 272 16.56 7.73 -18.98
CA TYR A 272 16.20 8.68 -20.02
C TYR A 272 15.07 8.13 -20.88
N LEU A 273 14.01 8.92 -21.05
CA LEU A 273 12.85 8.61 -21.87
C LEU A 273 12.79 9.56 -23.07
N GLU A 274 12.73 8.98 -24.26
CA GLU A 274 12.51 9.70 -25.51
C GLU A 274 11.14 9.29 -26.04
N ALA A 275 10.22 10.25 -26.12
CA ALA A 275 8.82 10.03 -26.43
C ALA A 275 8.27 11.19 -27.27
N ASP A 276 7.37 10.88 -28.21
CA ASP A 276 6.69 11.87 -29.06
C ASP A 276 5.18 11.94 -28.82
N GLY A 277 4.66 11.15 -27.87
CA GLY A 277 3.23 11.07 -27.51
C GLY A 277 2.34 10.39 -28.55
N SER A 278 2.87 9.99 -29.71
CA SER A 278 2.06 9.54 -30.85
C SER A 278 1.36 8.19 -30.63
N LYS A 279 1.86 7.39 -29.69
CA LYS A 279 1.38 6.04 -29.37
C LYS A 279 0.84 5.90 -27.95
N PHE A 280 0.69 6.99 -27.22
CA PHE A 280 0.10 6.89 -25.90
C PHE A 280 -1.31 6.33 -26.02
N TRP A 281 -1.65 5.44 -25.09
CA TRP A 281 -3.01 4.92 -24.98
C TRP A 281 -3.99 6.06 -24.74
N GLY A 282 -5.26 5.82 -25.08
CA GLY A 282 -6.33 6.72 -24.69
C GLY A 282 -6.62 6.58 -23.20
N THR A 283 -7.85 6.92 -22.84
CA THR A 283 -8.40 6.79 -21.49
C THR A 283 -9.45 5.67 -21.42
N ASP A 284 -9.42 4.77 -22.38
CA ASP A 284 -10.41 3.71 -22.59
C ASP A 284 -9.85 2.29 -22.37
N GLN A 285 -8.58 2.16 -22.02
CA GLN A 285 -7.92 0.86 -21.80
C GLN A 285 -8.10 0.38 -20.36
N ILE A 286 -8.09 1.31 -19.40
CA ILE A 286 -8.19 1.07 -17.97
C ILE A 286 -9.17 2.10 -17.41
N ASP A 287 -10.30 1.63 -16.90
CA ASP A 287 -11.27 2.49 -16.22
C ASP A 287 -11.70 1.80 -14.92
N TRP A 288 -11.24 2.34 -13.79
CA TRP A 288 -11.63 1.90 -12.46
C TRP A 288 -12.84 2.68 -11.94
N GLY A 289 -13.25 3.75 -12.62
CA GLY A 289 -14.35 4.62 -12.26
C GLY A 289 -13.95 5.74 -11.28
N GLN A 290 -14.90 6.65 -11.04
CA GLN A 290 -14.72 7.83 -10.19
C GLN A 290 -14.36 7.46 -8.73
N ASN A 291 -13.48 8.25 -8.10
CA ASN A 291 -13.02 8.10 -6.71
C ASN A 291 -12.07 6.91 -6.43
N ASN A 292 -11.47 6.32 -7.46
CA ASN A 292 -10.44 5.29 -7.29
C ASN A 292 -9.02 5.90 -7.29
N PRO A 293 -8.02 5.21 -6.71
CA PRO A 293 -6.62 5.59 -6.88
C PRO A 293 -6.25 5.68 -8.36
N LYS A 294 -5.46 6.68 -8.73
CA LYS A 294 -4.90 6.81 -10.09
C LYS A 294 -3.86 5.73 -10.46
N TYR A 295 -3.40 4.93 -9.49
CA TYR A 295 -2.33 3.95 -9.69
C TYR A 295 -2.63 2.63 -8.97
N LEU A 296 -2.34 1.51 -9.62
CA LEU A 296 -2.25 0.18 -9.03
C LEU A 296 -0.83 -0.35 -9.25
N ILE A 297 -0.12 -0.69 -8.19
CA ILE A 297 1.29 -1.10 -8.25
C ILE A 297 1.40 -2.44 -7.53
N ASP A 298 1.92 -3.46 -8.22
CA ASP A 298 2.23 -4.76 -7.63
C ASP A 298 3.76 -4.95 -7.49
N ASP A 299 4.22 -6.20 -7.39
CA ASP A 299 5.65 -6.53 -7.27
C ASP A 299 6.48 -6.32 -8.53
N ALA A 300 5.88 -6.23 -9.70
CA ALA A 300 6.59 -6.16 -10.97
C ALA A 300 6.01 -5.17 -11.97
N GLN A 301 4.75 -4.78 -11.82
CA GLN A 301 3.99 -3.95 -12.74
C GLN A 301 3.36 -2.74 -12.04
N ILE A 302 3.17 -1.68 -12.83
CA ILE A 302 2.32 -0.55 -12.51
C ILE A 302 1.23 -0.45 -13.58
N GLN A 303 0.01 -0.20 -13.12
CA GLN A 303 -1.11 0.25 -13.93
C GLN A 303 -1.52 1.65 -13.46
N ALA A 304 -1.98 2.49 -14.37
CA ALA A 304 -2.46 3.82 -14.08
C ALA A 304 -3.66 4.18 -14.96
N ASP A 305 -4.65 4.82 -14.37
CA ASP A 305 -5.93 5.19 -14.97
C ASP A 305 -6.02 6.72 -15.02
N ASN A 306 -6.16 7.29 -16.22
CA ASN A 306 -6.27 8.73 -16.44
C ASN A 306 -5.11 9.53 -15.81
N VAL A 307 -3.88 9.24 -16.25
CA VAL A 307 -2.65 9.83 -15.73
C VAL A 307 -1.81 10.45 -16.83
N THR A 308 -1.20 11.60 -16.55
CA THR A 308 -0.33 12.29 -17.51
C THR A 308 1.05 11.62 -17.66
N PHE A 309 1.74 11.89 -18.76
CA PHE A 309 3.11 11.39 -18.96
C PHE A 309 4.10 11.85 -17.87
N ASP A 310 3.95 13.07 -17.35
CA ASP A 310 4.80 13.58 -16.27
C ASP A 310 4.56 12.82 -14.95
N GLU A 311 3.32 12.41 -14.70
CA GLU A 311 2.94 11.63 -13.54
C GLU A 311 3.48 10.18 -13.64
N ILE A 312 3.37 9.52 -14.79
CA ILE A 312 3.93 8.17 -14.94
C ILE A 312 5.47 8.19 -14.84
N LYS A 313 6.11 9.23 -15.38
CA LYS A 313 7.55 9.48 -15.23
C LYS A 313 7.95 9.59 -13.76
N TYR A 314 7.19 10.35 -12.97
CA TYR A 314 7.40 10.44 -11.52
C TYR A 314 7.28 9.07 -10.84
N ARG A 315 6.21 8.31 -11.16
CA ARG A 315 6.00 6.98 -10.55
C ARG A 315 7.10 5.99 -10.89
N LEU A 316 7.58 5.99 -12.13
CA LEU A 316 8.76 5.21 -12.51
C LEU A 316 9.98 5.60 -11.67
N GLY A 317 10.21 6.89 -11.42
CA GLY A 317 11.34 7.34 -10.61
C GLY A 317 11.24 6.96 -9.14
N TYR A 318 10.02 6.87 -8.61
CA TYR A 318 9.77 6.31 -7.28
C TYR A 318 10.03 4.81 -7.24
N LEU A 319 9.48 4.05 -8.19
CA LEU A 319 9.57 2.58 -8.22
C LEU A 319 10.98 2.06 -8.50
N LEU A 320 11.74 2.77 -9.32
CA LEU A 320 13.11 2.42 -9.69
C LEU A 320 14.15 3.00 -8.73
N ASP A 321 13.72 3.82 -7.77
CA ASP A 321 14.59 4.55 -6.85
C ASP A 321 15.67 5.38 -7.59
N MET A 322 15.31 5.94 -8.75
CA MET A 322 16.24 6.55 -9.71
C MET A 322 15.62 7.79 -10.36
N PRO A 323 16.42 8.83 -10.70
CA PRO A 323 15.91 9.96 -11.48
C PRO A 323 15.45 9.50 -12.87
N VAL A 324 14.28 9.99 -13.30
CA VAL A 324 13.76 9.77 -14.65
C VAL A 324 13.68 11.11 -15.36
N ILE A 325 14.36 11.22 -16.50
CA ILE A 325 14.38 12.41 -17.35
C ILE A 325 13.69 12.05 -18.66
N ALA A 326 12.89 12.97 -19.18
CA ALA A 326 12.33 12.84 -20.52
C ALA A 326 12.69 14.07 -21.36
N GLU A 327 12.70 13.90 -22.69
CA GLU A 327 12.65 15.05 -23.59
C GLU A 327 11.40 15.89 -23.34
N THR A 328 11.47 17.17 -23.68
CA THR A 328 10.31 18.06 -23.56
C THR A 328 9.23 17.57 -24.52
N LEU A 329 8.17 17.00 -23.95
CA LEU A 329 6.98 16.60 -24.66
C LEU A 329 5.86 17.62 -24.36
N GLU A 330 5.22 18.17 -25.39
CA GLU A 330 4.05 19.06 -25.23
C GLU A 330 2.74 18.27 -25.12
N ASP A 331 2.73 17.26 -24.25
CA ASP A 331 1.54 16.47 -23.98
C ASP A 331 1.12 16.66 -22.52
N ASN A 332 -0.08 17.21 -22.33
CA ASN A 332 -0.67 17.39 -21.00
C ASN A 332 -1.97 16.60 -20.87
N ASN A 333 -2.25 15.67 -21.80
CA ASN A 333 -3.45 14.85 -21.74
C ASN A 333 -3.28 13.71 -20.73
N GLU A 334 -4.41 13.18 -20.27
CA GLU A 334 -4.47 11.98 -19.45
C GLU A 334 -4.49 10.75 -20.35
N HIS A 335 -3.80 9.70 -19.91
CA HIS A 335 -3.64 8.43 -20.61
C HIS A 335 -3.68 7.28 -19.62
N ASP A 336 -3.98 6.10 -20.13
CA ASP A 336 -3.86 4.86 -19.38
C ASP A 336 -2.48 4.24 -19.56
N TRP A 337 -1.97 3.62 -18.50
CA TRP A 337 -0.64 3.03 -18.49
C TRP A 337 -0.67 1.64 -17.88
N GLN A 338 0.08 0.71 -18.46
CA GLN A 338 0.38 -0.59 -17.91
C GLN A 338 1.78 -1.00 -18.36
N LEU A 339 2.70 -1.16 -17.41
CA LEU A 339 4.08 -1.50 -17.72
C LEU A 339 4.73 -2.27 -16.58
N HIS A 340 5.62 -3.21 -16.94
CA HIS A 340 6.53 -3.80 -15.98
C HIS A 340 7.60 -2.80 -15.60
N TYR A 341 7.96 -2.69 -14.32
CA TYR A 341 9.04 -1.81 -13.85
C TYR A 341 10.21 -2.59 -13.23
N LYS A 342 9.95 -3.79 -12.69
CA LYS A 342 10.98 -4.56 -11.96
C LYS A 342 12.06 -5.17 -12.88
N TYR A 343 11.70 -5.53 -14.11
CA TYR A 343 12.61 -6.13 -15.07
C TYR A 343 12.92 -5.13 -16.17
N TYR A 344 14.15 -4.59 -16.18
CA TYR A 344 14.53 -3.46 -17.04
C TYR A 344 14.28 -3.70 -18.54
N GLU A 345 14.66 -4.88 -19.08
CA GLU A 345 14.44 -5.17 -20.50
C GLU A 345 12.94 -5.27 -20.85
N LEU A 346 12.13 -5.83 -19.95
CA LEU A 346 10.69 -5.93 -20.15
C LEU A 346 10.02 -4.55 -20.05
N MET A 347 10.43 -3.73 -19.09
CA MET A 347 10.00 -2.34 -18.99
C MET A 347 10.30 -1.57 -20.28
N LYS A 348 11.52 -1.72 -20.81
CA LYS A 348 11.95 -1.05 -22.03
C LYS A 348 11.13 -1.52 -23.24
N SER A 349 10.86 -2.82 -23.34
CA SER A 349 9.98 -3.37 -24.38
C SER A 349 8.56 -2.84 -24.25
N ASP A 350 7.95 -2.89 -23.06
CA ASP A 350 6.59 -2.37 -22.83
C ASP A 350 6.48 -0.87 -23.20
N LEU A 351 7.46 -0.07 -22.76
CA LEU A 351 7.53 1.36 -23.06
C LEU A 351 7.60 1.62 -24.58
N MET A 352 8.42 0.87 -25.30
CA MET A 352 8.57 1.02 -26.75
C MET A 352 7.35 0.50 -27.52
N ASP A 353 6.91 -0.70 -27.20
CA ASP A 353 5.92 -1.44 -28.00
C ASP A 353 4.51 -0.87 -27.79
N ASN A 354 4.16 -0.51 -26.55
CA ASN A 354 2.83 -0.01 -26.22
C ASN A 354 2.71 1.51 -26.35
N TYR A 355 3.79 2.26 -26.07
CA TYR A 355 3.74 3.71 -25.93
C TYR A 355 4.69 4.48 -26.84
N GLY A 356 5.55 3.79 -27.61
CA GLY A 356 6.56 4.45 -28.44
C GLY A 356 7.65 5.17 -27.64
N ILE A 357 7.78 4.85 -26.34
CA ILE A 357 8.74 5.49 -25.44
C ILE A 357 10.04 4.69 -25.48
N LYS A 358 11.10 5.30 -26.00
CA LYS A 358 12.43 4.72 -25.95
C LYS A 358 13.06 5.00 -24.58
N ALA A 359 13.39 3.94 -23.84
CA ALA A 359 14.00 4.03 -22.53
C ALA A 359 15.46 3.58 -22.53
N GLU A 360 16.35 4.39 -21.96
CA GLU A 360 17.78 4.12 -21.86
C GLU A 360 18.36 4.61 -20.53
N LYS A 361 19.20 3.80 -19.88
CA LYS A 361 20.05 4.29 -18.79
C LYS A 361 21.17 5.16 -19.35
N ARG A 362 21.29 6.39 -18.84
CA ARG A 362 22.33 7.36 -19.25
C ARG A 362 22.94 8.03 -18.03
N ILE A 363 24.17 8.55 -18.18
CA ILE A 363 24.79 9.40 -17.16
C ILE A 363 24.57 10.86 -17.56
N LEU A 364 23.59 11.51 -16.92
CA LEU A 364 23.16 12.87 -17.26
C LEU A 364 23.18 13.77 -16.01
N SER A 365 23.15 15.08 -16.25
CA SER A 365 22.93 16.06 -15.21
C SER A 365 21.43 16.19 -14.93
N TYR A 366 21.05 16.17 -13.66
CA TYR A 366 19.66 16.32 -13.20
C TYR A 366 19.58 17.23 -11.97
N PRO A 367 18.41 17.85 -11.71
CA PRO A 367 18.22 18.68 -10.53
C PRO A 367 18.11 17.83 -9.26
N VAL A 368 18.71 18.34 -8.18
CA VAL A 368 18.48 17.90 -6.80
C VAL A 368 17.95 19.06 -6.00
N TYR A 369 16.98 18.78 -5.13
CA TYR A 369 16.19 19.76 -4.43
C TYR A 369 16.46 19.69 -2.94
N LYS A 370 16.56 20.86 -2.32
CA LYS A 370 16.64 21.02 -0.87
C LYS A 370 15.44 21.83 -0.40
N ILE A 371 14.68 21.28 0.53
CA ILE A 371 13.48 21.89 1.10
C ILE A 371 13.69 22.08 2.60
N GLN A 372 13.58 23.32 3.08
CA GLN A 372 13.82 23.68 4.48
C GLN A 372 12.78 24.68 4.98
N LYS A 373 12.57 24.74 6.30
CA LYS A 373 11.73 25.80 6.89
C LYS A 373 12.36 27.18 6.61
N LYS A 374 11.54 28.17 6.29
CA LYS A 374 11.97 29.57 6.31
C LYS A 374 12.33 29.91 7.75
N ALA A 375 13.47 30.58 7.93
CA ALA A 375 13.81 31.18 9.22
C ALA A 375 12.66 32.11 9.65
N PRO A 376 12.34 32.16 10.96
CA PRO A 376 11.23 32.96 11.49
C PRO A 376 11.34 34.43 11.14
#